data_AF-A0A814WP90-F1
#
_entry.id   AF-A0A814WP90-F1
#
_cell.length_a   1.000
_cell.length_b   1.000
_cell.length_c   1.000
_cell.angle_alpha   90.00
_cell.angle_beta   90.00
_cell.angle_gamma   90.00
#
_symmetry.space_group_name_H-M   'P 1'
#
loop_
_entity.id
_entity.type
_entity.pdbx_description
1 polymer ?
#
loop_
_entity_poly.entity_id
_entity_poly.type
_entity_poly.pdbx_seq_one_letter_code
_entity_poly.pdbx_strand_id
1 'polypeptide(L)'
;MTDSGTGSDQKNLDQLPPSYMHSMIFKDIILEIDDDDKKSMNILVKFCQQRKIPETEINELKRKNHQKSAVWWYTCEIFLYGMLSHGLRLLDMEAMSKLGIFIRSLHL
;
A
#
# COMPACT_ATOMS: atom_id res chain seq x y z
N MET A 1 41.44 -16.61 17.99
CA MET A 1 41.22 -15.49 18.93
C MET A 1 42.07 -14.36 18.38
N THR A 2 41.55 -13.42 17.61
CA THR A 2 40.49 -12.40 17.77
C THR A 2 39.93 -12.10 16.37
N ASP A 3 38.79 -11.48 16.06
CA ASP A 3 37.60 -10.99 16.73
C ASP A 3 36.53 -10.91 15.63
N SER A 4 35.30 -11.25 16.00
CA SER A 4 34.06 -11.16 15.24
C SER A 4 33.74 -9.72 14.84
N GLY A 5 33.51 -9.48 13.56
CA GLY A 5 32.95 -8.22 13.05
C GLY A 5 31.89 -8.52 12.00
N THR A 6 30.65 -8.65 12.46
CA THR A 6 29.43 -8.72 11.65
C THR A 6 29.44 -7.63 10.57
N GLY A 7 29.66 -8.02 9.31
CA GLY A 7 29.37 -7.16 8.17
C GLY A 7 27.87 -7.01 8.09
N SER A 8 27.35 -5.96 8.73
CA SER A 8 25.99 -5.52 8.50
C SER A 8 25.84 -5.28 7.00
N ASP A 9 24.78 -5.84 6.41
CA ASP A 9 24.28 -5.46 5.08
C ASP A 9 23.78 -4.01 5.15
N GLN A 10 24.70 -3.08 5.36
CA GLN A 10 24.47 -1.65 5.26
C GLN A 10 24.29 -1.40 3.76
N LYS A 11 23.05 -1.56 3.27
CA LYS A 11 22.69 -1.21 1.88
C LYS A 11 23.31 0.14 1.57
N ASN A 12 24.21 0.15 0.60
CA ASN A 12 24.95 1.34 0.23
C ASN A 12 23.95 2.34 -0.40
N LEU A 13 23.42 3.23 0.42
CA LEU A 13 22.32 4.15 0.08
C LEU A 13 22.69 5.01 -1.14
N ASP A 14 23.98 5.25 -1.36
CA ASP A 14 24.54 6.01 -2.47
C ASP A 14 24.29 5.39 -3.85
N GLN A 15 23.89 4.12 -3.91
CA GLN A 15 23.59 3.41 -5.16
C GLN A 15 22.09 3.35 -5.47
N LEU A 16 21.23 3.85 -4.56
CA LEU A 16 19.79 3.78 -4.72
C LEU A 16 19.31 4.90 -5.65
N PRO A 17 18.32 4.62 -6.52
CA PRO A 17 17.73 5.66 -7.34
C PRO A 17 17.06 6.71 -6.42
N PRO A 18 17.03 7.99 -6.80
CA PRO A 18 16.39 9.05 -6.00
C PRO A 18 14.94 8.75 -5.62
N SER A 19 14.21 7.99 -6.45
CA SER A 19 12.86 7.50 -6.16
C SER A 19 12.76 6.70 -4.86
N TYR A 20 13.83 6.04 -4.43
CA TYR A 20 13.87 5.29 -3.18
C TYR A 20 13.57 6.17 -1.96
N MET A 21 14.19 7.35 -1.88
CA MET A 21 13.94 8.29 -0.79
C MET A 21 12.48 8.77 -0.79
N HIS A 22 11.92 9.04 -1.97
CA HIS A 22 10.51 9.40 -2.11
C HIS A 22 9.57 8.28 -1.67
N SER A 23 9.87 7.02 -2.03
CA SER A 23 9.09 5.86 -1.59
C SER A 23 9.17 5.62 -0.08
N MET A 24 10.34 5.84 0.53
CA MET A 24 10.53 5.71 1.98
C MET A 24 9.71 6.76 2.73
N ILE A 25 9.83 8.05 2.36
CA ILE A 25 9.05 9.14 2.95
C ILE A 25 7.56 8.87 2.80
N PHE A 26 7.11 8.44 1.62
CA PHE A 26 5.70 8.11 1.38
C PHE A 26 5.22 6.98 2.29
N LYS A 27 5.99 5.89 2.38
CA LYS A 27 5.66 4.74 3.23
C LYS A 27 5.51 5.20 4.69
N ASP A 28 6.46 5.98 5.20
CA ASP A 28 6.42 6.47 6.57
C ASP A 28 5.19 7.36 6.81
N ILE A 29 4.89 8.30 5.90
CA ILE A 29 3.66 9.11 5.95
C ILE A 29 2.40 8.23 5.99
N ILE A 30 2.28 7.26 5.08
CA ILE A 30 1.07 6.43 4.98
C ILE A 30 0.87 5.57 6.23
N LEU A 31 1.95 5.10 6.85
CA LEU A 31 1.90 4.29 8.07
C LEU A 31 1.60 5.13 9.31
N GLU A 32 2.03 6.40 9.36
CA GLU A 32 1.77 7.32 10.47
C GLU A 32 0.40 8.01 10.41
N ILE A 33 -0.27 8.01 9.25
CA ILE A 33 -1.61 8.58 9.11
C ILE A 33 -2.60 7.81 9.99
N ASP A 34 -3.06 8.47 11.05
CA ASP A 34 -4.20 8.08 11.88
C ASP A 34 -5.50 8.57 11.22
N ASP A 35 -5.98 7.82 10.22
CA ASP A 35 -7.23 8.09 9.53
C ASP A 35 -8.34 7.14 10.00
N ASP A 36 -9.57 7.66 10.06
CA ASP A 36 -10.77 6.84 10.21
C ASP A 36 -10.89 5.84 9.04
N ASP A 37 -10.79 4.54 9.36
CA ASP A 37 -10.96 3.42 8.42
C ASP A 37 -12.21 3.57 7.54
N LYS A 38 -13.31 4.09 8.09
CA LYS A 38 -14.56 4.27 7.34
C LYS A 38 -14.42 5.37 6.28
N LYS A 39 -13.78 6.48 6.62
CA LYS A 39 -13.46 7.57 5.70
C LYS A 39 -12.48 7.09 4.62
N SER A 40 -11.38 6.43 4.99
CA SER A 40 -10.41 5.90 4.02
C SER A 40 -11.06 4.88 3.08
N MET A 41 -11.98 4.05 3.59
CA MET A 41 -12.72 3.11 2.75
C MET A 41 -13.67 3.79 1.77
N ASN A 42 -14.34 4.86 2.18
CA ASN A 42 -15.17 5.64 1.27
C ASN A 42 -14.34 6.26 0.14
N ILE A 43 -13.15 6.77 0.46
CA ILE A 43 -12.19 7.29 -0.52
C ILE A 43 -11.78 6.20 -1.51
N LEU A 44 -11.43 5.00 -1.03
CA LEU A 44 -11.08 3.87 -1.88
C LEU A 44 -12.24 3.48 -2.82
N VAL A 45 -13.45 3.34 -2.28
CA VAL A 45 -14.64 3.00 -3.07
C VAL A 45 -14.87 4.02 -4.18
N LYS A 46 -14.82 5.32 -3.86
CA LYS A 46 -14.97 6.39 -4.86
C LYS A 46 -13.89 6.32 -5.93
N PHE A 47 -12.65 6.01 -5.54
CA PHE A 47 -11.55 5.84 -6.48
C PHE A 47 -11.78 4.65 -7.42
N CYS A 48 -12.26 3.52 -6.92
CA CYS A 48 -12.61 2.36 -7.76
C CYS A 48 -13.75 2.69 -8.74
N GLN A 49 -14.78 3.44 -8.29
CA GLN A 49 -15.87 3.89 -9.15
C GLN A 49 -15.36 4.82 -10.28
N GLN A 50 -14.46 5.75 -9.97
CA GLN A 50 -13.82 6.63 -10.96
C GLN A 50 -12.98 5.85 -11.99
N ARG A 51 -12.35 4.74 -11.55
CA ARG A 51 -11.59 3.84 -12.42
C ARG A 51 -12.47 2.84 -13.18
N LYS A 52 -13.80 2.94 -13.08
CA LYS A 52 -14.79 2.07 -13.73
C LYS A 52 -14.63 0.59 -13.35
N ILE A 53 -14.18 0.33 -12.11
CA ILE A 53 -14.19 -1.03 -11.56
C ILE A 53 -15.65 -1.51 -11.46
N PRO A 54 -15.97 -2.76 -11.83
CA PRO A 54 -17.33 -3.27 -11.74
C PRO A 54 -17.94 -3.11 -10.35
N GLU A 55 -19.18 -2.64 -10.26
CA GLU A 55 -19.85 -2.44 -8.96
C GLU A 55 -19.98 -3.75 -8.17
N THR A 56 -19.99 -4.91 -8.84
CA THR A 56 -19.92 -6.23 -8.20
C THR A 56 -18.64 -6.42 -7.38
N GLU A 57 -17.48 -6.03 -7.92
CA GLU A 57 -16.19 -6.10 -7.24
C GLU A 57 -16.10 -5.07 -6.10
N ILE A 58 -16.65 -3.87 -6.32
CA ILE A 58 -16.73 -2.81 -5.31
C ILE A 58 -17.62 -3.25 -4.14
N ASN A 59 -18.75 -3.90 -4.42
CA ASN A 59 -19.65 -4.41 -3.39
C ASN A 59 -19.02 -5.57 -2.61
N GLU A 60 -18.26 -6.43 -3.28
CA GLU A 60 -17.49 -7.49 -2.63
C GLU A 60 -16.42 -6.92 -1.69
N LEU A 61 -15.68 -5.91 -2.15
CA LEU A 61 -14.73 -5.14 -1.34
C LEU A 61 -15.40 -4.59 -0.07
N LYS A 62 -16.52 -3.87 -0.21
CA LYS A 62 -17.27 -3.30 0.93
C LYS A 62 -17.72 -4.39 1.91
N ARG A 63 -18.31 -5.48 1.40
CA ARG A 63 -18.88 -6.56 2.22
C ARG A 63 -17.80 -7.28 3.02
N LYS A 64 -16.68 -7.58 2.38
CA LYS A 64 -15.61 -8.39 2.98
C LYS A 64 -14.60 -7.57 3.80
N ASN A 65 -14.57 -6.24 3.65
CA ASN A 65 -13.77 -5.33 4.49
C ASN A 65 -14.00 -5.54 6.01
N HIS A 66 -15.18 -6.02 6.41
CA HIS A 66 -15.50 -6.34 7.81
C HIS A 66 -14.66 -7.50 8.38
N GLN A 67 -14.07 -8.36 7.53
CA GLN A 67 -13.28 -9.51 7.95
C GLN A 67 -11.81 -9.18 8.25
N LYS A 68 -11.41 -7.89 8.09
CA LYS A 68 -10.14 -7.24 8.55
C LYS A 68 -8.95 -8.18 8.84
N SER A 69 -8.53 -9.01 7.88
CA SER A 69 -7.25 -9.72 8.00
C SER A 69 -6.31 -9.31 6.87
N ALA A 70 -5.01 -9.19 7.16
CA ALA A 70 -3.99 -8.94 6.13
C ALA A 70 -4.02 -10.01 5.03
N VAL A 71 -4.34 -11.26 5.41
CA VAL A 71 -4.57 -12.39 4.48
C VAL A 71 -5.74 -12.11 3.53
N TRP A 72 -6.79 -11.42 3.99
CA TRP A 72 -7.94 -11.10 3.15
C TRP A 72 -7.58 -10.15 1.99
N TRP A 73 -6.77 -9.13 2.28
CA TRP A 73 -6.27 -8.18 1.28
C TRP A 73 -5.41 -8.85 0.22
N TYR A 74 -4.65 -9.88 0.60
CA TYR A 74 -3.96 -10.76 -0.34
C TYR A 74 -4.92 -11.64 -1.15
N THR A 75 -6.11 -12.00 -0.67
CA THR A 75 -7.09 -12.79 -1.47
C THR A 75 -8.06 -11.94 -2.29
N CYS A 76 -8.20 -10.64 -2.00
CA CYS A 76 -9.00 -9.69 -2.78
C CYS A 76 -8.25 -9.25 -4.07
N GLU A 77 -7.47 -10.19 -4.62
CA GLU A 77 -6.13 -10.03 -5.17
C GLU A 77 -6.09 -9.44 -6.58
N ILE A 78 -7.22 -9.38 -7.29
CA ILE A 78 -7.13 -9.17 -8.74
C ILE A 78 -7.00 -7.68 -9.08
N PHE A 79 -7.99 -6.86 -8.72
CA PHE A 79 -7.99 -5.47 -9.19
C PHE A 79 -7.19 -4.53 -8.29
N LEU A 80 -7.25 -4.69 -6.96
CA LEU A 80 -6.54 -3.80 -6.02
C LEU A 80 -5.03 -3.96 -6.08
N TYR A 81 -4.54 -5.21 -6.18
CA TYR A 81 -3.12 -5.46 -6.36
C TYR A 81 -2.61 -4.90 -7.69
N GLY A 82 -3.38 -5.06 -8.77
CA GLY A 82 -3.08 -4.46 -10.07
C GLY A 82 -3.00 -2.93 -10.00
N MET A 83 -3.97 -2.30 -9.32
CA MET A 83 -4.01 -0.84 -9.11
C MET A 83 -2.81 -0.36 -8.27
N LEU A 84 -2.49 -1.04 -7.17
CA LEU A 84 -1.35 -0.69 -6.32
C LEU A 84 -0.03 -0.88 -7.05
N SER A 85 0.16 -2.02 -7.72
CA SER A 85 1.37 -2.31 -8.49
C SER A 85 1.59 -1.30 -9.62
N HIS A 86 0.51 -0.86 -10.26
CA HIS A 86 0.59 0.21 -11.26
C HIS A 86 0.97 1.55 -10.63
N GLY A 87 0.33 1.92 -9.51
CA GLY A 87 0.65 3.16 -8.78
C GLY A 87 2.09 3.21 -8.30
N LEU A 88 2.59 2.13 -7.70
CA LEU A 88 3.98 2.01 -7.23
C LEU A 88 5.00 2.13 -8.38
N ARG A 89 4.73 1.48 -9.52
CA ARG A 89 5.61 1.51 -10.69
C ARG A 89 5.73 2.91 -11.29
N LEU A 90 4.64 3.68 -11.26
CA LEU A 90 4.58 5.03 -11.79
C LEU A 90 4.86 6.11 -10.74
N LEU A 91 5.02 5.72 -9.47
CA LEU A 91 5.05 6.65 -8.33
C LEU A 91 3.86 7.63 -8.35
N ASP A 92 2.67 7.11 -8.70
CA ASP A 92 1.42 7.87 -8.70
C ASP A 92 0.96 8.05 -7.25
N MET A 93 1.47 9.11 -6.63
CA MET A 93 1.22 9.45 -5.22
C MET A 93 -0.27 9.64 -4.94
N GLU A 94 -1.06 10.12 -5.91
CA GLU A 94 -2.51 10.29 -5.76
C GLU A 94 -3.20 8.93 -5.68
N ALA A 95 -2.88 8.01 -6.60
CA ALA A 95 -3.42 6.65 -6.58
C ALA A 95 -2.97 5.88 -5.32
N MET A 96 -1.68 5.96 -4.99
CA MET A 96 -1.12 5.28 -3.82
C MET A 96 -1.75 5.79 -2.51
N SER A 97 -2.00 7.10 -2.39
CA SER A 97 -2.67 7.69 -1.21
C SER A 97 -4.12 7.19 -1.07
N LYS A 98 -4.86 7.08 -2.17
CA LYS A 98 -6.23 6.53 -2.17
C LYS A 98 -6.26 5.02 -1.84
N LEU A 99 -5.15 4.32 -2.10
CA LEU A 99 -4.91 2.93 -1.71
C LEU A 99 -4.28 2.82 -0.30
N GLY A 100 -4.12 3.93 0.43
CA GLY A 100 -3.40 3.95 1.71
C GLY A 100 -3.92 2.96 2.77
N ILE A 101 -5.24 2.76 2.85
CA ILE A 101 -5.84 1.76 3.77
C ILE A 101 -5.40 0.32 3.43
N PHE A 102 -5.22 0.02 2.13
CA PHE A 102 -4.72 -1.26 1.66
C PHE A 102 -3.20 -1.39 1.91
N ILE A 103 -2.44 -0.30 1.74
CA ILE A 103 -1.00 -0.31 2.03
C ILE A 103 -0.75 -0.54 3.52
N ARG A 104 -1.49 0.15 4.40
CA ARG A 104 -1.39 -0.05 5.86
C ARG A 104 -1.74 -1.48 6.27
N SER A 105 -2.76 -2.07 5.64
CA SER A 105 -3.16 -3.44 5.97
C SER A 105 -2.20 -4.53 5.47
N LEU A 106 -1.32 -4.23 4.51
CA LEU A 106 -0.24 -5.13 4.09
C LEU A 106 0.97 -5.09 5.03
N HIS A 107 1.09 -4.05 5.86
CA HIS A 107 2.20 -3.87 6.80
C HIS A 107 1.91 -4.40 8.21
N LEU A 108 0.63 -4.66 8.53
CA LEU A 108 0.16 -5.24 9.81
C LEU A 108 0.11 -6.76 9.74
#